data_AF-A0AAD5TNE8-F1
#
_entry.id   AF-A0AAD5TNE8-F1
#
_cell.length_a   1.000
_cell.length_b   1.000
_cell.length_c   1.000
_cell.angle_alpha   90.00
_cell.angle_beta   90.00
_cell.angle_gamma   90.00
#
_symmetry.space_group_name_H-M   'P 1'
#
loop_
_entity.id
_entity.type
_entity.pdbx_description
1 polymer ?
#
loop_
_entity_poly.entity_id
_entity_poly.type
_entity_poly.pdbx_seq_one_letter_code
_entity_poly.pdbx_strand_id
1 'polypeptide(L)'
;MAEPSAMDGYRAVNITFLVLAPFHLATMALIFHRSYNLRTLTLSQRIPLYACFAELGMLCCFGAVCIYQLATGHNFSQSTCSLIGAFTGYFATVEFMFSGLLAGLTYLNVCRHWQLSTGRFDWRLTAAPVVTCAVMILVIAALQGFGPMGDFGCLMDTTQGKRSSTIAFLLMAMVVLNIVLILSFLIPVIAKLRRTHAAIKRVMLIRIDSGKLVFAPDVNRAALKISVYVLVYSLKWISSIPIYIPILTNPDAPPHSPLTSAKVGFFYAPYILFHLGGIVNGLLYLYCEGLLPSCFARPLARRRARTQIEACETAGWDVGDHLGVRIALEEQRDRFVSVTVPIWTGPIRTGGRSLPRNGRGRKDSDAPPPPPAASLMLRPNPPSPRQGHKRKHDDGRMDFVSMLNSDRVRMANWMDDEEISATLVPPAPAYTNPRAPPFS
;
A
#
# COMPACT_ATOMS: atom_id res chain seq x y z
N MET A 1 47.13 22.34 -14.96
CA MET A 1 46.02 21.58 -14.33
C MET A 1 45.04 21.25 -15.44
N ALA A 2 44.89 19.98 -15.80
CA ALA A 2 43.90 19.58 -16.79
C ALA A 2 42.51 19.80 -16.19
N GLU A 3 41.66 20.57 -16.85
CA GLU A 3 40.25 20.65 -16.48
C GLU A 3 39.67 19.24 -16.46
N PRO A 4 38.88 18.86 -15.45
CA PRO A 4 38.16 17.60 -15.45
C PRO A 4 37.32 17.57 -16.73
N SER A 5 37.71 16.70 -17.66
CA SER A 5 37.15 16.68 -18.99
C SER A 5 35.65 16.42 -18.88
N ALA A 6 34.82 17.15 -19.63
CA ALA A 6 33.36 16.98 -19.69
C ALA A 6 32.91 15.50 -19.91
N MET A 7 33.84 14.67 -20.37
CA MET A 7 33.76 13.21 -20.44
C MET A 7 33.43 12.49 -19.11
N ASP A 8 33.57 13.15 -17.95
CA ASP A 8 33.28 12.56 -16.64
C ASP A 8 31.79 12.59 -16.25
N GLY A 9 31.01 13.54 -16.80
CA GLY A 9 29.62 13.78 -16.38
C GLY A 9 28.64 12.65 -16.75
N TYR A 10 28.59 12.27 -18.03
CA TYR A 10 27.68 11.20 -18.48
C TYR A 10 28.11 9.82 -17.94
N ARG A 11 29.42 9.61 -17.76
CA ARG A 11 29.94 8.38 -17.13
C ARG A 11 29.44 8.24 -15.71
N ALA A 12 29.44 9.31 -14.93
CA ALA A 12 28.88 9.29 -13.57
C ALA A 12 27.38 8.95 -13.57
N VAL A 13 26.60 9.52 -14.49
CA VAL A 13 25.17 9.19 -14.67
C VAL A 13 24.99 7.71 -14.98
N ASN A 14 25.73 7.19 -15.95
CA ASN A 14 25.62 5.80 -16.41
C ASN A 14 26.10 4.79 -15.35
N ILE A 15 27.19 5.07 -14.63
CA ILE A 15 27.64 4.25 -13.50
C ILE A 15 26.57 4.24 -12.41
N THR A 16 25.99 5.40 -12.09
CA THR A 16 24.94 5.48 -11.08
C THR A 16 23.69 4.70 -11.51
N PHE A 17 23.33 4.75 -12.79
CA PHE A 17 22.28 3.91 -13.35
C PHE A 17 22.57 2.42 -13.15
N LEU A 18 23.77 1.95 -13.52
CA LEU A 18 24.16 0.55 -13.37
C LEU A 18 24.11 0.08 -11.91
N VAL A 19 24.40 0.98 -10.96
CA VAL A 19 24.32 0.67 -9.52
C VAL A 19 22.87 0.65 -9.05
N LEU A 20 22.04 1.62 -9.43
CA LEU A 20 20.67 1.76 -8.91
C LEU A 20 19.63 0.89 -9.62
N ALA A 21 19.80 0.63 -10.92
CA ALA A 21 18.84 -0.13 -11.72
C ALA A 21 18.60 -1.56 -11.20
N PRO A 22 19.59 -2.34 -10.73
CA PRO A 22 19.35 -3.64 -10.12
C PRO A 22 18.46 -3.58 -8.88
N PHE A 23 18.67 -2.60 -8.00
CA PHE A 23 17.80 -2.41 -6.83
C PHE A 23 16.38 -2.03 -7.25
N HIS A 24 16.26 -1.19 -8.28
CA HIS A 24 14.96 -0.80 -8.81
C HIS A 24 14.22 -1.97 -9.46
N LEU A 25 14.92 -2.81 -10.25
CA LEU A 25 14.35 -4.03 -10.81
C LEU A 25 13.94 -5.02 -9.72
N ALA A 26 14.74 -5.14 -8.65
CA ALA A 26 14.40 -6.00 -7.52
C ALA A 26 13.12 -5.54 -6.81
N THR A 27 12.93 -4.24 -6.58
CA THR A 27 11.68 -3.72 -5.99
C THR A 27 10.48 -3.96 -6.90
N MET A 28 10.61 -3.71 -8.21
CA MET A 28 9.55 -4.01 -9.20
C MET A 28 9.21 -5.51 -9.24
N ALA A 29 10.22 -6.37 -9.26
CA ALA A 29 10.03 -7.82 -9.26
C ALA A 29 9.27 -8.30 -8.01
N LEU A 30 9.56 -7.72 -6.85
CA LEU A 30 8.82 -8.00 -5.61
C LEU A 30 7.37 -7.51 -5.67
N ILE A 31 7.11 -6.35 -6.29
CA ILE A 31 5.75 -5.85 -6.53
C ILE A 31 4.98 -6.81 -7.45
N PHE A 32 5.58 -7.23 -8.56
CA PHE A 32 4.97 -8.19 -9.49
C PHE A 32 4.70 -9.53 -8.82
N HIS A 33 5.69 -10.09 -8.11
CA HIS A 33 5.55 -11.33 -7.36
C HIS A 33 4.43 -11.24 -6.31
N ARG A 34 4.36 -10.13 -5.56
CA ARG A 34 3.29 -9.91 -4.58
C ARG A 34 1.93 -9.84 -5.24
N SER A 35 1.83 -9.10 -6.34
CA SER A 35 0.58 -8.88 -7.07
C SER A 35 0.08 -10.17 -7.71
N TYR A 36 0.99 -10.99 -8.25
CA TYR A 36 0.67 -12.32 -8.80
C TYR A 36 0.13 -13.28 -7.73
N ASN A 37 0.71 -13.25 -6.53
CA ASN A 37 0.26 -14.09 -5.42
C ASN A 37 -1.08 -13.63 -4.79
N LEU A 38 -1.55 -12.42 -5.11
CA LEU A 38 -2.87 -11.95 -4.70
C LEU A 38 -3.91 -12.41 -5.73
N ARG A 39 -4.82 -13.30 -5.33
CA ARG A 39 -5.91 -13.79 -6.20
C ARG A 39 -6.82 -12.67 -6.72
N THR A 40 -6.99 -11.61 -5.92
CA THR A 40 -7.83 -10.46 -6.27
C THR A 40 -7.16 -9.18 -5.78
N LEU A 41 -6.84 -8.29 -6.71
CA LEU A 41 -6.32 -6.95 -6.41
C LEU A 41 -7.45 -5.94 -6.34
N THR A 42 -7.42 -5.06 -5.34
CA THR A 42 -8.31 -3.89 -5.29
C THR A 42 -7.86 -2.84 -6.31
N LEU A 43 -8.75 -1.91 -6.69
CA LEU A 43 -8.40 -0.82 -7.61
C LEU A 43 -7.18 -0.01 -7.12
N SER A 44 -7.09 0.23 -5.81
CA SER A 44 -5.96 0.92 -5.18
C SER A 44 -4.63 0.15 -5.24
N GLN A 45 -4.67 -1.18 -5.45
CA GLN A 45 -3.49 -2.01 -5.65
C GLN A 45 -3.15 -2.16 -7.14
N ARG A 46 -4.16 -2.18 -8.02
CA ARG A 46 -3.99 -2.29 -9.48
C ARG A 46 -3.32 -1.06 -10.09
N ILE A 47 -3.69 0.15 -9.66
CA ILE A 47 -3.12 1.38 -10.23
C ILE A 47 -1.60 1.48 -9.98
N PRO A 48 -1.07 1.26 -8.76
CA PRO A 48 0.37 1.19 -8.54
C PRO A 48 1.07 0.09 -9.36
N LEU A 49 0.40 -1.05 -9.59
CA LEU A 49 0.92 -2.10 -10.47
C LEU A 49 1.03 -1.63 -11.93
N TYR A 50 0.03 -0.89 -12.43
CA TYR A 50 0.09 -0.29 -13.78
C TYR A 50 1.17 0.80 -13.88
N ALA A 51 1.34 1.61 -12.84
CA ALA A 51 2.45 2.56 -12.76
C ALA A 51 3.81 1.83 -12.79
N CYS A 52 3.95 0.71 -12.08
CA CYS A 52 5.15 -0.13 -12.10
C CYS A 52 5.50 -0.63 -13.52
N PHE A 53 4.51 -0.97 -14.35
CA PHE A 53 4.75 -1.32 -15.76
C PHE A 53 5.29 -0.14 -16.57
N ALA A 54 4.76 1.05 -16.36
CA ALA A 54 5.28 2.25 -17.01
C ALA A 54 6.71 2.55 -16.53
N GLU A 55 6.97 2.41 -15.23
CA GLU A 55 8.31 2.60 -14.67
C GLU A 55 9.33 1.60 -15.23
N LEU A 56 8.93 0.33 -15.40
CA LEU A 56 9.75 -0.69 -16.08
C LEU A 56 10.04 -0.29 -17.54
N GLY A 57 9.03 0.20 -18.27
CA GLY A 57 9.19 0.68 -19.64
C GLY A 57 10.20 1.83 -19.74
N MET A 58 10.12 2.81 -18.84
CA MET A 58 11.13 3.87 -18.74
C MET A 58 12.51 3.32 -18.41
N LEU A 59 12.61 2.40 -17.45
CA LEU A 59 13.87 1.81 -17.03
C LEU A 59 14.55 1.06 -18.17
N CYS A 60 13.78 0.36 -19.01
CA CYS A 60 14.28 -0.28 -20.22
C CYS A 60 14.80 0.76 -21.24
N CYS A 61 14.08 1.86 -21.45
CA CYS A 61 14.50 2.93 -22.36
C CYS A 61 15.81 3.60 -21.89
N PHE A 62 15.88 3.98 -20.61
CA PHE A 62 17.10 4.53 -20.01
C PHE A 62 18.26 3.53 -20.02
N GLY A 63 17.98 2.26 -19.72
CA GLY A 63 18.98 1.19 -19.74
C GLY A 63 19.58 0.99 -21.12
N ALA A 64 18.76 1.01 -22.18
CA ALA A 64 19.24 0.91 -23.55
C ALA A 64 20.20 2.07 -23.91
N VAL A 65 19.85 3.31 -23.54
CA VAL A 65 20.71 4.49 -23.76
C VAL A 65 22.00 4.38 -22.97
N CYS A 66 21.91 4.06 -21.68
CA CYS A 66 23.07 3.93 -20.79
C CYS A 66 24.05 2.86 -21.28
N ILE A 67 23.57 1.66 -21.62
CA ILE A 67 24.42 0.56 -22.11
C ILE A 67 25.08 0.95 -23.42
N TYR A 68 24.34 1.55 -24.35
CA TYR A 68 24.89 1.98 -25.63
C TYR A 68 25.97 3.05 -25.45
N GLN A 69 25.71 4.10 -24.66
CA GLN A 69 26.68 5.15 -24.38
C GLN A 69 27.95 4.62 -23.70
N LEU A 70 27.83 3.65 -22.80
CA LEU A 70 28.99 3.01 -22.17
C LEU A 70 29.82 2.20 -23.17
N ALA A 71 29.17 1.57 -24.16
CA ALA A 71 29.84 0.74 -25.15
C ALA A 71 30.52 1.58 -26.26
N THR A 72 29.89 2.67 -26.70
CA THR A 72 30.33 3.45 -27.87
C THR A 72 30.95 4.80 -27.52
N GLY A 73 30.72 5.31 -26.31
CA GLY A 73 31.14 6.66 -25.90
C GLY A 73 30.31 7.79 -26.51
N HIS A 74 29.22 7.50 -27.24
CA HIS A 74 28.36 8.51 -27.85
C HIS A 74 26.87 8.12 -27.78
N ASN A 75 26.00 9.08 -28.06
CA ASN A 75 24.56 8.85 -28.14
C ASN A 75 24.14 8.04 -29.37
N PHE A 76 22.94 7.48 -29.30
CA PHE A 76 22.26 6.92 -30.47
C PHE A 76 22.09 7.97 -31.58
N SER A 77 21.83 7.50 -32.81
CA SER A 77 21.46 8.38 -33.91
C SER A 77 20.23 9.24 -33.57
N GLN A 78 20.09 10.41 -34.19
CA GLN A 78 18.95 11.32 -33.96
C GLN A 78 17.60 10.59 -34.02
N SER A 79 17.40 9.74 -35.03
CA SER A 79 16.13 9.01 -35.24
C SER A 79 15.84 8.02 -34.10
N THR A 80 16.83 7.22 -33.74
CA THR A 80 16.75 6.25 -32.64
C THR A 80 16.54 6.96 -31.30
N CYS A 81 17.25 8.07 -31.09
CA CYS A 81 17.16 8.86 -29.86
C CYS A 81 15.78 9.54 -29.73
N SER A 82 15.22 10.01 -30.84
CA SER A 82 13.85 10.55 -30.89
C SER A 82 12.82 9.47 -30.52
N LEU A 83 12.98 8.26 -31.06
CA LEU A 83 12.09 7.14 -30.76
C LEU A 83 12.15 6.73 -29.28
N ILE A 84 13.38 6.54 -28.75
CA ILE A 84 13.57 6.20 -27.34
C ILE A 84 13.05 7.32 -26.43
N GLY A 85 13.32 8.59 -26.77
CA GLY A 85 12.81 9.73 -26.04
C GLY A 85 11.28 9.78 -26.00
N ALA A 86 10.61 9.46 -27.11
CA ALA A 86 9.16 9.38 -27.19
C ALA A 86 8.60 8.27 -26.30
N PHE A 87 9.20 7.07 -26.29
CA PHE A 87 8.79 5.99 -25.40
C PHE A 87 9.03 6.33 -23.92
N THR A 88 10.19 6.90 -23.59
CA THR A 88 10.48 7.37 -22.23
C THR A 88 9.44 8.41 -21.79
N GLY A 89 9.16 9.41 -22.62
CA GLY A 89 8.13 10.42 -22.35
C GLY A 89 6.72 9.83 -22.20
N TYR A 90 6.38 8.84 -23.02
CA TYR A 90 5.10 8.12 -22.91
C TYR A 90 4.96 7.39 -21.58
N PHE A 91 5.93 6.57 -21.22
CA PHE A 91 5.87 5.85 -19.96
C PHE A 91 5.91 6.81 -18.76
N ALA A 92 6.72 7.87 -18.81
CA ALA A 92 6.75 8.93 -17.81
C ALA A 92 5.36 9.56 -17.58
N THR A 93 4.70 9.93 -18.67
CA THR A 93 3.40 10.61 -18.61
C THR A 93 2.28 9.67 -18.17
N VAL A 94 2.31 8.39 -18.59
CA VAL A 94 1.37 7.36 -18.08
C VAL A 94 1.53 7.18 -16.58
N GLU A 95 2.75 7.01 -16.10
CA GLU A 95 3.04 6.85 -14.68
C GLU A 95 2.51 8.07 -13.90
N PHE A 96 2.79 9.27 -14.41
CA PHE A 96 2.38 10.53 -13.82
C PHE A 96 0.86 10.73 -13.78
N MET A 97 0.13 10.34 -14.83
CA MET A 97 -1.33 10.38 -14.85
C MET A 97 -1.95 9.36 -13.90
N PHE A 98 -1.35 8.18 -13.73
CA PHE A 98 -1.84 7.18 -12.77
C PHE A 98 -1.73 7.66 -11.31
N SER A 99 -0.69 8.41 -10.96
CA SER A 99 -0.60 9.01 -9.63
C SER A 99 -1.66 10.08 -9.38
N GLY A 100 -1.95 10.91 -10.38
CA GLY A 100 -3.08 11.85 -10.32
C GLY A 100 -4.43 11.14 -10.19
N LEU A 101 -4.67 10.10 -10.99
CA LEU A 101 -5.87 9.27 -10.92
C LEU A 101 -6.04 8.63 -9.54
N LEU A 102 -4.96 8.08 -8.96
CA LEU A 102 -5.00 7.47 -7.64
C LEU A 102 -5.31 8.50 -6.54
N ALA A 103 -4.75 9.71 -6.62
CA ALA A 103 -5.07 10.80 -5.71
C ALA A 103 -6.56 11.17 -5.78
N GLY A 104 -7.10 11.33 -7.00
CA GLY A 104 -8.50 11.63 -7.24
C GLY A 104 -9.45 10.56 -6.72
N LEU A 105 -9.15 9.28 -6.98
CA LEU A 105 -9.95 8.15 -6.46
C LEU A 105 -9.91 8.08 -4.92
N THR A 106 -8.76 8.38 -4.32
CA THR A 106 -8.63 8.44 -2.86
C THR A 106 -9.47 9.57 -2.28
N TYR A 107 -9.47 10.75 -2.92
CA TYR A 107 -10.34 11.86 -2.56
C TYR A 107 -11.82 11.50 -2.65
N LEU A 108 -12.25 10.91 -3.76
CA LEU A 108 -13.65 10.49 -3.94
C LEU A 108 -14.07 9.49 -2.86
N ASN A 109 -13.23 8.51 -2.55
CA ASN A 109 -13.55 7.49 -1.55
C ASN A 109 -13.60 8.07 -0.12
N VAL A 110 -12.62 8.90 0.27
CA VAL A 110 -12.49 9.39 1.66
C VAL A 110 -13.37 10.61 1.94
N CYS A 111 -13.39 11.58 1.02
CA CYS A 111 -14.06 12.86 1.25
C CYS A 111 -15.49 12.87 0.72
N ARG A 112 -15.79 12.09 -0.33
CA ARG A 112 -17.12 12.02 -0.93
C ARG A 112 -17.85 10.71 -0.68
N HIS A 113 -17.20 9.74 -0.02
CA HIS A 113 -17.76 8.40 0.21
C HIS A 113 -18.21 7.69 -1.07
N TRP A 114 -17.64 8.08 -2.23
CA TRP A 114 -17.99 7.50 -3.51
C TRP A 114 -17.03 6.36 -3.84
N GLN A 115 -17.54 5.13 -3.73
CA GLN A 115 -16.81 3.92 -4.09
C GLN A 115 -17.08 3.54 -5.54
N LEU A 116 -16.12 3.80 -6.42
CA LEU A 116 -16.15 3.37 -7.80
C LEU A 116 -15.75 1.88 -7.89
N SER A 117 -16.73 0.99 -7.78
CA SER A 117 -16.54 -0.43 -8.07
C SER A 117 -16.62 -0.65 -9.58
N THR A 118 -15.47 -0.54 -10.26
CA THR A 118 -15.39 -0.73 -11.71
C THR A 118 -15.28 -2.21 -12.09
N GLY A 119 -14.96 -3.10 -11.15
CA GLY A 119 -15.00 -4.56 -11.29
C GLY A 119 -14.19 -5.08 -12.49
N ARG A 120 -14.90 -5.47 -13.56
CA ARG A 120 -14.32 -5.95 -14.84
C ARG A 120 -14.01 -4.81 -15.82
N PHE A 121 -14.50 -3.59 -15.55
CA PHE A 121 -14.38 -2.42 -16.41
C PHE A 121 -13.30 -1.43 -15.93
N ASP A 122 -12.47 -1.80 -14.96
CA ASP A 122 -11.34 -0.98 -14.48
C ASP A 122 -10.45 -0.49 -15.63
N TRP A 123 -10.29 -1.33 -16.66
CA TRP A 123 -9.50 -0.99 -17.85
C TRP A 123 -10.03 0.26 -18.58
N ARG A 124 -11.33 0.57 -18.49
CA ARG A 124 -11.89 1.78 -19.10
C ARG A 124 -11.43 3.04 -18.36
N LEU A 125 -11.32 2.95 -17.04
CA LEU A 125 -10.83 4.04 -16.20
C LEU A 125 -9.35 4.30 -16.45
N THR A 126 -8.56 3.25 -16.70
CA THR A 126 -7.13 3.37 -17.00
C THR A 126 -6.82 3.59 -18.48
N ALA A 127 -7.74 3.26 -19.40
CA ALA A 127 -7.58 3.53 -20.82
C ALA A 127 -7.58 5.03 -21.12
N ALA A 128 -8.44 5.82 -20.46
CA ALA A 128 -8.50 7.26 -20.67
C ALA A 128 -7.15 7.98 -20.45
N PRO A 129 -6.45 7.82 -19.31
CA PRO A 129 -5.13 8.43 -19.14
C PRO A 129 -4.09 7.88 -20.12
N VAL A 130 -4.10 6.56 -20.40
CA VAL A 130 -3.16 5.93 -21.34
C VAL A 130 -3.29 6.50 -22.76
N VAL A 131 -4.52 6.60 -23.28
CA VAL A 131 -4.82 7.16 -24.61
C VAL A 131 -4.47 8.65 -24.64
N THR A 132 -4.80 9.40 -23.58
CA THR A 132 -4.45 10.82 -23.48
C THR A 132 -2.94 11.03 -23.56
N CYS A 133 -2.15 10.23 -22.83
CA CYS A 133 -0.69 10.26 -22.91
C CYS A 133 -0.20 9.91 -24.32
N ALA A 134 -0.75 8.87 -24.96
CA ALA A 134 -0.37 8.51 -26.32
C ALA A 134 -0.59 9.65 -27.32
N VAL A 135 -1.76 10.29 -27.29
CA VAL A 135 -2.07 11.45 -28.15
C VAL A 135 -1.11 12.60 -27.91
N MET A 136 -0.86 12.94 -26.64
CA MET A 136 0.05 14.01 -26.28
C MET A 136 1.48 13.76 -26.77
N ILE A 137 1.98 12.53 -26.62
CA ILE A 137 3.32 12.16 -27.09
C ILE A 137 3.41 12.18 -28.62
N LEU A 138 2.36 11.73 -29.32
CA LEU A 138 2.30 11.85 -30.78
C LEU A 138 2.36 13.31 -31.24
N VAL A 139 1.69 14.22 -30.53
CA VAL A 139 1.77 15.67 -30.80
C VAL A 139 3.20 16.19 -30.58
N ILE A 140 3.84 15.85 -29.46
CA ILE A 140 5.24 16.27 -29.20
C ILE A 140 6.20 15.68 -30.24
N ALA A 141 5.98 14.43 -30.65
CA ALA A 141 6.77 13.77 -31.69
C ALA A 141 6.58 14.42 -33.07
N ALA A 142 5.35 14.78 -33.43
CA ALA A 142 5.06 15.54 -34.65
C ALA A 142 5.72 16.92 -34.63
N LEU A 143 5.84 17.52 -33.44
CA LEU A 143 6.60 18.73 -33.19
C LEU A 143 8.12 18.49 -33.07
N GLN A 144 8.63 17.31 -33.45
CA GLN A 144 10.04 16.94 -33.39
C GLN A 144 10.67 17.19 -32.01
N GLY A 145 9.89 17.09 -30.93
CA GLY A 145 10.35 17.47 -29.59
C GLY A 145 11.33 16.50 -28.94
N PHE A 146 11.30 15.23 -29.37
CA PHE A 146 12.18 14.19 -28.84
C PHE A 146 13.48 14.12 -29.63
N GLY A 147 14.57 13.80 -28.94
CA GLY A 147 15.91 13.71 -29.55
C GLY A 147 17.01 13.65 -28.50
N PRO A 148 18.27 13.89 -28.90
CA PRO A 148 19.42 13.91 -28.00
C PRO A 148 19.38 15.12 -27.08
N MET A 149 19.53 14.86 -25.79
CA MET A 149 19.61 15.85 -24.73
C MET A 149 21.08 16.09 -24.37
N GLY A 150 21.80 16.76 -25.27
CA GLY A 150 23.26 16.86 -25.22
C GLY A 150 23.92 15.48 -25.16
N ASP A 151 24.89 15.31 -24.27
CA ASP A 151 25.60 14.03 -24.05
C ASP A 151 24.95 13.14 -22.98
N PHE A 152 23.83 13.57 -22.37
CA PHE A 152 23.25 12.93 -21.19
C PHE A 152 22.22 11.84 -21.50
N GLY A 153 21.67 11.82 -22.71
CA GLY A 153 20.80 10.73 -23.14
C GLY A 153 19.76 11.16 -24.17
N CYS A 154 18.68 10.38 -24.24
CA CYS A 154 17.60 10.53 -25.21
C CYS A 154 16.29 10.88 -24.51
N LEU A 155 15.88 12.14 -24.59
CA LEU A 155 14.60 12.61 -24.07
C LEU A 155 14.08 13.77 -24.89
N MET A 156 14.73 14.93 -24.82
CA MET A 156 14.29 16.12 -25.54
C MET A 156 15.41 16.61 -26.44
N ASP A 157 15.06 16.97 -27.67
CA ASP A 157 16.04 17.51 -28.62
C ASP A 157 16.47 18.91 -28.18
N THR A 158 17.70 19.04 -27.67
CA THR A 158 18.25 20.33 -27.24
C THR A 158 18.83 21.16 -28.38
N THR A 159 18.84 20.65 -29.62
CA THR A 159 19.48 21.31 -30.77
C THR A 159 18.57 22.33 -31.48
N GLN A 160 17.29 22.40 -31.12
CA GLN A 160 16.28 23.21 -31.83
C GLN A 160 16.05 24.61 -31.22
N GLY A 161 16.93 25.04 -30.33
CA GLY A 161 16.93 26.38 -29.73
C GLY A 161 15.60 26.75 -29.04
N LYS A 162 14.97 27.85 -29.48
CA LYS A 162 13.67 28.34 -28.96
C LYS A 162 12.54 27.29 -29.00
N ARG A 163 12.57 26.37 -29.98
CA ARG A 163 11.57 25.31 -30.07
C ARG A 163 11.73 24.31 -28.92
N SER A 164 12.95 23.91 -28.61
CA SER A 164 13.29 23.05 -27.46
C SER A 164 12.84 23.70 -26.15
N SER A 165 13.05 25.01 -26.00
CA SER A 165 12.60 25.77 -24.81
C SER A 165 11.07 25.80 -24.68
N THR A 166 10.35 25.96 -25.80
CA THR A 166 8.87 25.88 -25.79
C THR A 166 8.38 24.50 -25.33
N ILE A 167 9.01 23.43 -25.81
CA ILE A 167 8.65 22.06 -25.44
C ILE A 167 9.01 21.77 -23.98
N ALA A 168 10.19 22.23 -23.54
CA ALA A 168 10.62 22.17 -22.14
C ALA A 168 9.62 22.87 -21.21
N PHE A 169 9.13 24.05 -21.62
CA PHE A 169 8.13 24.80 -20.86
C PHE A 169 6.82 24.02 -20.75
N LEU A 170 6.33 23.44 -21.84
CA LEU A 170 5.12 22.62 -21.84
C LEU A 170 5.25 21.39 -20.95
N LEU A 171 6.38 20.67 -21.02
CA LEU A 171 6.65 19.50 -20.17
C LEU A 171 6.75 19.89 -18.69
N MET A 172 7.47 20.98 -18.37
CA MET A 172 7.58 21.49 -17.01
C MET A 172 6.21 21.96 -16.48
N ALA A 173 5.43 22.69 -17.28
CA ALA A 173 4.09 23.14 -16.91
C ALA A 173 3.16 21.97 -16.63
N MET A 174 3.23 20.90 -17.44
CA MET A 174 2.50 19.66 -17.21
C MET A 174 2.88 19.01 -15.88
N VAL A 175 4.19 18.90 -15.58
CA VAL A 175 4.68 18.35 -14.29
C VAL A 175 4.17 19.19 -13.11
N VAL A 176 4.27 20.51 -13.20
CA VAL A 176 3.76 21.41 -12.13
C VAL A 176 2.25 21.30 -11.98
N LEU A 177 1.49 21.30 -13.09
CA LEU A 177 0.03 21.26 -13.06
C LEU A 177 -0.49 19.98 -12.39
N ASN A 178 0.11 18.82 -12.66
CA ASN A 178 -0.36 17.60 -12.02
C ASN A 178 0.16 17.43 -10.58
N ILE A 179 1.32 17.99 -10.21
CA ILE A 179 1.66 18.14 -8.79
C ILE A 179 0.59 18.98 -8.07
N VAL A 180 0.17 20.11 -8.66
CA VAL A 180 -0.90 20.94 -8.10
C VAL A 180 -2.22 20.16 -8.01
N LEU A 181 -2.58 19.40 -9.05
CA LEU A 181 -3.76 18.54 -9.06
C LEU A 181 -3.72 17.49 -7.94
N ILE A 182 -2.60 16.77 -7.79
CA ILE A 182 -2.38 15.79 -6.73
C ILE A 182 -2.57 16.44 -5.36
N LEU A 183 -1.91 17.57 -5.12
CA LEU A 183 -2.01 18.28 -3.84
C LEU A 183 -3.45 18.74 -3.57
N SER A 184 -4.18 19.20 -4.60
CA SER A 184 -5.57 19.62 -4.48
C SER A 184 -6.49 18.48 -3.99
N PHE A 185 -6.20 17.24 -4.38
CA PHE A 185 -6.95 16.05 -3.91
C PHE A 185 -6.47 15.54 -2.56
N LEU A 186 -5.15 15.53 -2.30
CA LEU A 186 -4.59 14.96 -1.07
C LEU A 186 -4.78 15.85 0.16
N ILE A 187 -4.73 17.18 0.03
CA ILE A 187 -4.89 18.09 1.18
C ILE A 187 -6.24 17.85 1.90
N PRO A 188 -7.40 17.82 1.21
CA PRO A 188 -8.68 17.49 1.83
C PRO A 188 -8.72 16.09 2.46
N VAL A 189 -8.09 15.09 1.81
CA VAL A 189 -8.01 13.71 2.33
C VAL A 189 -7.27 13.70 3.66
N ILE A 190 -6.08 14.30 3.72
CA ILE A 190 -5.27 14.37 4.94
C ILE A 190 -6.01 15.15 6.03
N ALA A 191 -6.66 16.26 5.69
CA ALA A 191 -7.45 17.04 6.64
C ALA A 191 -8.62 16.22 7.22
N LYS A 192 -9.36 15.48 6.38
CA LYS A 192 -10.45 14.60 6.82
C LYS A 192 -9.91 13.48 7.71
N LEU A 193 -8.84 12.80 7.31
CA LEU A 193 -8.20 11.73 8.09
C LEU A 193 -7.71 12.22 9.47
N ARG A 194 -7.14 13.43 9.54
CA ARG A 194 -6.73 14.04 10.82
C ARG A 194 -7.93 14.34 11.71
N ARG A 195 -9.01 14.89 11.15
CA ARG A 195 -10.25 15.17 11.90
C ARG A 195 -10.89 13.88 12.44
N THR A 196 -10.97 12.84 11.61
CA THR A 196 -11.52 11.54 12.04
C THR A 196 -10.65 10.91 13.12
N HIS A 197 -9.32 10.94 12.96
CA HIS A 197 -8.41 10.41 13.98
C HIS A 197 -8.53 11.16 15.32
N ALA A 198 -8.64 12.49 15.29
CA ALA A 198 -8.87 13.29 16.49
C ALA A 198 -10.24 13.02 17.14
N ALA A 199 -11.28 12.78 16.33
CA ALA A 199 -12.61 12.41 16.83
C ALA A 199 -12.59 11.02 17.48
N ILE A 200 -11.98 10.02 16.84
CA ILE A 200 -11.84 8.66 17.38
C ILE A 200 -11.06 8.68 18.69
N LYS A 201 -9.94 9.43 18.76
CA LYS A 201 -9.16 9.56 19.99
C LYS A 201 -10.00 10.13 21.14
N ARG A 202 -10.85 11.12 20.86
CA ARG A 202 -11.79 11.68 21.86
C ARG A 202 -12.83 10.66 22.31
N VAL A 203 -13.45 9.92 21.39
CA VAL A 203 -14.46 8.92 21.74
C VAL A 203 -13.86 7.72 22.46
N MET A 204 -12.67 7.24 22.07
CA MET A 204 -11.99 6.15 22.78
C MET A 204 -11.57 6.55 24.20
N LEU A 205 -11.13 7.80 24.42
CA LEU A 205 -10.89 8.32 25.77
C LEU A 205 -12.15 8.29 26.65
N ILE A 206 -13.33 8.42 26.05
CA ILE A 206 -14.64 8.40 26.75
C ILE A 206 -15.16 6.97 26.96
N ARG A 207 -14.70 5.97 26.18
CA ARG A 207 -15.29 4.60 26.16
C ARG A 207 -14.47 3.51 26.86
N ILE A 208 -13.39 3.86 27.56
CA ILE A 208 -12.56 2.90 28.32
C ILE A 208 -13.31 2.29 29.53
N ASP A 209 -14.52 2.76 29.87
CA ASP A 209 -15.31 2.23 30.99
C ASP A 209 -16.12 0.95 30.68
N SER A 210 -16.06 0.37 29.47
CA SER A 210 -16.94 -0.75 29.08
C SER A 210 -16.28 -1.93 28.35
N GLY A 211 -14.94 -2.01 28.36
CA GLY A 211 -14.21 -3.24 28.01
C GLY A 211 -14.23 -3.70 26.55
N LYS A 212 -14.84 -2.96 25.61
CA LYS A 212 -14.78 -3.27 24.16
C LYS A 212 -14.27 -2.08 23.34
N LEU A 213 -13.00 -2.16 22.93
CA LEU A 213 -12.44 -1.30 21.88
C LEU A 213 -13.03 -1.69 20.52
N VAL A 214 -13.78 -0.78 19.89
CA VAL A 214 -14.13 -0.86 18.47
C VAL A 214 -13.11 -0.03 17.70
N PHE A 215 -12.22 -0.69 16.98
CA PHE A 215 -11.24 0.00 16.13
C PHE A 215 -11.93 0.63 14.92
N ALA A 216 -11.53 1.85 14.57
CA ALA A 216 -12.01 2.56 13.40
C ALA A 216 -11.67 1.78 12.10
N PRO A 217 -12.51 1.91 11.05
CA PRO A 217 -12.46 1.05 9.88
C PRO A 217 -11.16 1.18 9.07
N ASP A 218 -10.73 0.06 8.49
CA ASP A 218 -9.53 -0.12 7.66
C ASP A 218 -9.35 0.91 6.52
N VAL A 219 -10.44 1.57 6.12
CA VAL A 219 -10.49 2.60 5.08
C VAL A 219 -9.53 3.77 5.36
N ASN A 220 -9.45 4.24 6.61
CA ASN A 220 -8.56 5.36 6.97
C ASN A 220 -7.09 4.97 6.85
N ARG A 221 -6.76 3.70 7.11
CA ARG A 221 -5.40 3.19 7.01
C ARG A 221 -5.00 2.99 5.55
N ALA A 222 -5.90 2.47 4.72
CA ALA A 222 -5.67 2.36 3.27
C ALA A 222 -5.46 3.73 2.61
N ALA A 223 -6.31 4.70 2.93
CA ALA A 223 -6.20 6.07 2.42
C ALA A 223 -4.90 6.77 2.82
N LEU A 224 -4.44 6.55 4.07
CA LEU A 224 -3.16 7.09 4.53
C LEU A 224 -2.00 6.46 3.75
N LYS A 225 -1.99 5.14 3.56
CA LYS A 225 -0.96 4.44 2.77
C LYS A 225 -0.88 4.99 1.34
N ILE A 226 -2.04 5.14 0.69
CA ILE A 226 -2.11 5.66 -0.67
C ILE A 226 -1.62 7.11 -0.73
N SER A 227 -2.03 7.95 0.22
CA SER A 227 -1.57 9.35 0.30
C SER A 227 -0.05 9.46 0.42
N VAL A 228 0.58 8.61 1.25
CA VAL A 228 2.04 8.61 1.40
C VAL A 228 2.73 8.15 0.11
N TYR A 229 2.23 7.10 -0.54
CA TYR A 229 2.72 6.65 -1.85
C TYR A 229 2.67 7.78 -2.88
N VAL A 230 1.54 8.47 -3.02
CA VAL A 230 1.37 9.53 -4.02
C VAL A 230 2.29 10.73 -3.71
N LEU A 231 2.54 11.05 -2.44
CA LEU A 231 3.46 12.11 -2.04
C LEU A 231 4.92 11.78 -2.38
N VAL A 232 5.38 10.57 -2.04
CA VAL A 232 6.73 10.10 -2.41
C VAL A 232 6.92 10.10 -3.92
N TYR A 233 5.89 9.64 -4.63
CA TYR A 233 5.85 9.69 -6.08
C TYR A 233 5.95 11.14 -6.63
N SER A 234 5.25 12.10 -6.03
CA SER A 234 5.31 13.50 -6.44
C SER A 234 6.71 14.10 -6.23
N LEU A 235 7.39 13.72 -5.14
CA LEU A 235 8.77 14.14 -4.89
C LEU A 235 9.74 13.64 -5.97
N LYS A 236 9.54 12.41 -6.48
CA LYS A 236 10.30 11.86 -7.62
C LYS A 236 10.18 12.73 -8.87
N TRP A 237 9.01 13.31 -9.12
CA TRP A 237 8.80 14.16 -10.31
C TRP A 237 9.23 15.61 -10.10
N ILE A 238 9.11 16.12 -8.87
CA ILE A 238 9.66 17.44 -8.52
C ILE A 238 11.17 17.47 -8.79
N SER A 239 11.89 16.38 -8.51
CA SER A 239 13.32 16.32 -8.79
C SER A 239 13.66 16.36 -10.28
N SER A 240 12.71 16.20 -11.20
CA SER A 240 12.94 16.34 -12.65
C SER A 240 12.90 17.79 -13.14
N ILE A 241 12.28 18.72 -12.39
CA ILE A 241 12.15 20.14 -12.76
C ILE A 241 13.51 20.80 -13.08
N PRO A 242 14.59 20.58 -12.31
CA PRO A 242 15.90 21.15 -12.59
C PRO A 242 16.44 20.84 -13.99
N ILE A 243 16.06 19.72 -14.61
CA ILE A 243 16.48 19.33 -15.97
C ILE A 243 16.06 20.38 -17.01
N TYR A 244 14.90 21.02 -16.82
CA TYR A 244 14.36 21.99 -17.78
C TYR A 244 14.95 23.39 -17.63
N ILE A 245 15.51 23.73 -16.46
CA ILE A 245 15.98 25.09 -16.14
C ILE A 245 17.07 25.59 -17.12
N PRO A 246 18.13 24.81 -17.42
CA PRO A 246 19.15 25.28 -18.38
C PRO A 246 18.59 25.55 -19.78
N ILE A 247 17.59 24.78 -20.19
CA ILE A 247 16.98 24.83 -21.53
C ILE A 247 16.05 26.04 -21.65
N LEU A 248 15.37 26.39 -20.55
CA LEU A 248 14.50 27.56 -20.47
C LEU A 248 15.29 28.86 -20.34
N THR A 249 16.36 28.86 -19.56
CA THR A 249 17.15 30.07 -19.27
C THR A 249 18.09 30.46 -20.40
N ASN A 250 18.57 29.49 -21.19
CA ASN A 250 19.52 29.74 -22.27
C ASN A 250 19.13 28.96 -23.53
N PRO A 251 18.00 29.32 -24.18
CA PRO A 251 17.49 28.60 -25.34
C PRO A 251 18.46 28.61 -26.53
N ASP A 252 19.26 29.66 -26.68
CA ASP A 252 20.17 29.83 -27.81
C ASP A 252 21.60 29.31 -27.52
N ALA A 253 21.84 28.73 -26.33
CA ALA A 253 23.15 28.19 -26.00
C ALA A 253 23.46 26.96 -26.89
N PRO A 254 24.67 26.84 -27.43
CA PRO A 254 25.03 25.68 -28.23
C PRO A 254 24.92 24.40 -27.38
N PRO A 255 24.40 23.30 -27.95
CA PRO A 255 24.16 22.04 -27.23
C PRO A 255 25.44 21.45 -26.63
N HIS A 256 26.61 21.81 -27.16
CA HIS A 256 27.94 21.41 -26.69
C HIS A 256 28.68 22.52 -25.92
N SER A 257 28.00 23.58 -25.46
CA SER A 257 28.66 24.58 -24.61
C SER A 257 29.28 23.86 -23.40
N PRO A 258 30.59 24.07 -23.12
CA PRO A 258 31.28 23.37 -22.04
C PRO A 258 30.45 23.50 -20.79
N LEU A 259 30.03 22.34 -20.28
CA LEU A 259 29.18 22.28 -19.12
C LEU A 259 30.00 22.81 -17.95
N THR A 260 29.70 24.04 -17.51
CA THR A 260 30.15 24.50 -16.21
C THR A 260 29.71 23.45 -15.17
N SER A 261 30.52 23.23 -14.13
CA SER A 261 30.23 22.26 -13.06
C SER A 261 28.80 22.39 -12.50
N ALA A 262 28.24 23.60 -12.51
CA ALA A 262 26.84 23.87 -12.17
C ALA A 262 25.83 23.12 -13.06
N LYS A 263 26.05 23.05 -14.38
CA LYS A 263 25.15 22.37 -15.34
C LYS A 263 25.12 20.86 -15.14
N VAL A 264 26.22 20.24 -14.69
CA VAL A 264 26.25 18.79 -14.40
C VAL A 264 25.27 18.45 -13.28
N GLY A 265 25.18 19.31 -12.26
CA GLY A 265 24.22 19.14 -11.16
C GLY A 265 22.75 19.12 -11.61
N PHE A 266 22.40 19.92 -12.63
CA PHE A 266 21.03 19.99 -13.17
C PHE A 266 20.59 18.73 -13.94
N PHE A 267 21.51 17.89 -14.40
CA PHE A 267 21.20 16.63 -15.07
C PHE A 267 21.45 15.42 -14.16
N TYR A 268 22.55 15.42 -13.41
CA TYR A 268 22.97 14.31 -12.56
C TYR A 268 22.07 14.11 -11.34
N ALA A 269 21.82 15.16 -10.56
CA ALA A 269 21.05 15.02 -9.31
C ALA A 269 19.59 14.61 -9.57
N PRO A 270 18.87 15.20 -10.55
CA PRO A 270 17.55 14.73 -10.94
C PRO A 270 17.50 13.25 -11.31
N TYR A 271 18.51 12.75 -12.03
CA TYR A 271 18.57 11.36 -12.47
C TYR A 271 18.68 10.40 -11.28
N ILE A 272 19.57 10.71 -10.32
CA ILE A 272 19.72 9.94 -9.08
C ILE A 272 18.43 9.96 -8.28
N LEU A 273 17.87 11.14 -8.05
CA LEU A 273 16.65 11.32 -7.27
C LEU A 273 15.46 10.61 -7.92
N PHE A 274 15.41 10.55 -9.25
CA PHE A 274 14.39 9.81 -9.97
C PHE A 274 14.46 8.31 -9.66
N HIS A 275 15.63 7.70 -9.77
CA HIS A 275 15.81 6.27 -9.46
C HIS A 275 15.62 5.96 -7.98
N LEU A 276 16.17 6.78 -7.07
CA LEU A 276 15.93 6.63 -5.63
C LEU A 276 14.44 6.77 -5.31
N GLY A 277 13.74 7.70 -5.95
CA GLY A 277 12.31 7.89 -5.81
C GLY A 277 11.52 6.63 -6.18
N GLY A 278 11.85 5.98 -7.30
CA GLY A 278 11.23 4.72 -7.71
C GLY A 278 11.48 3.57 -6.72
N ILE A 279 12.74 3.42 -6.27
CA ILE A 279 13.12 2.42 -5.25
C ILE A 279 12.35 2.65 -3.94
N VAL A 280 12.37 3.87 -3.41
CA VAL A 280 11.69 4.23 -2.15
C VAL A 280 10.18 4.04 -2.28
N ASN A 281 9.60 4.42 -3.42
CA ASN A 281 8.18 4.25 -3.68
C ASN A 281 7.79 2.75 -3.69
N GLY A 282 8.61 1.92 -4.35
CA GLY A 282 8.39 0.48 -4.36
C GLY A 282 8.53 -0.16 -2.98
N LEU A 283 9.56 0.21 -2.22
CA LEU A 283 9.73 -0.25 -0.83
C LEU A 283 8.58 0.17 0.07
N LEU A 284 8.11 1.42 -0.05
CA LEU A 284 6.97 1.93 0.70
C LEU A 284 5.70 1.14 0.36
N TYR A 285 5.44 0.88 -0.93
CA TYR A 285 4.31 0.05 -1.35
C TYR A 285 4.38 -1.35 -0.71
N LEU A 286 5.54 -2.02 -0.79
CA LEU A 286 5.74 -3.35 -0.21
C LEU A 286 5.62 -3.36 1.31
N TYR A 287 6.00 -2.26 1.97
CA TYR A 287 5.81 -2.07 3.40
C TYR A 287 4.33 -1.92 3.76
N CYS A 288 3.64 -1.03 3.05
CA CYS A 288 2.22 -0.75 3.24
C CYS A 288 1.33 -1.96 2.95
N GLU A 289 1.67 -2.77 1.96
CA GLU A 289 0.95 -4.01 1.61
C GLU A 289 1.35 -5.22 2.47
N GLY A 290 2.19 -5.00 3.49
CA GLY A 290 2.53 -6.01 4.47
C GLY A 290 3.52 -7.08 3.99
N LEU A 291 4.09 -6.98 2.79
CA LEU A 291 5.09 -7.94 2.32
C LEU A 291 6.39 -7.81 3.12
N LEU A 292 6.94 -6.60 3.27
CA LEU A 292 8.14 -6.39 4.08
C LEU A 292 7.93 -6.77 5.55
N PRO A 293 6.84 -6.32 6.22
CA PRO A 293 6.49 -6.84 7.54
C PRO A 293 6.34 -8.36 7.57
N SER A 294 5.80 -9.01 6.54
CA SER A 294 5.70 -10.47 6.55
C SER A 294 7.08 -11.15 6.45
N CYS A 295 8.00 -10.60 5.67
CA CYS A 295 9.36 -11.14 5.52
C CYS A 295 10.23 -10.90 6.77
N PHE A 296 10.08 -9.76 7.44
CA PHE A 296 10.90 -9.42 8.62
C PHE A 296 10.19 -9.67 9.95
N ALA A 297 8.94 -9.22 10.08
CA ALA A 297 8.17 -9.35 11.31
C ALA A 297 7.71 -10.79 11.57
N ARG A 298 7.50 -11.67 10.57
CA ARG A 298 7.20 -13.09 10.88
C ARG A 298 8.39 -13.82 11.51
N PRO A 299 9.63 -13.72 10.99
CA PRO A 299 10.79 -14.27 11.69
C PRO A 299 11.02 -13.63 13.07
N LEU A 300 10.87 -12.31 13.19
CA LEU A 300 11.03 -11.60 14.46
C LEU A 300 9.94 -11.95 15.48
N ALA A 301 8.67 -12.05 15.07
CA ALA A 301 7.57 -12.49 15.92
C ALA A 301 7.74 -13.95 16.35
N ARG A 302 8.19 -14.82 15.44
CA ARG A 302 8.57 -16.21 15.77
C ARG A 302 9.69 -16.25 16.80
N ARG A 303 10.73 -15.42 16.65
CA ARG A 303 11.82 -15.32 17.63
C ARG A 303 11.30 -14.82 18.98
N ARG A 304 10.52 -13.73 19.03
CA ARG A 304 9.94 -13.19 20.27
C ARG A 304 9.01 -14.17 20.96
N ALA A 305 8.15 -14.85 20.22
CA ALA A 305 7.26 -15.88 20.77
C ALA A 305 8.07 -17.04 21.36
N ARG A 306 9.14 -17.50 20.70
CA ARG A 306 10.04 -18.51 21.26
C ARG A 306 10.71 -18.02 22.54
N THR A 307 11.28 -16.83 22.55
CA THR A 307 11.93 -16.25 23.74
C THR A 307 10.95 -16.08 24.91
N GLN A 308 9.69 -15.71 24.64
CA GLN A 308 8.66 -15.62 25.67
C GLN A 308 8.28 -17.00 26.21
N ILE A 309 8.14 -18.01 25.35
CA ILE A 309 7.88 -19.39 25.77
C ILE A 309 9.04 -19.91 26.64
N GLU A 310 10.28 -19.76 26.19
CA GLU A 310 11.48 -20.15 26.93
C GLU A 310 11.59 -19.42 28.28
N ALA A 311 11.26 -18.13 28.34
CA ALA A 311 11.22 -17.36 29.59
C ALA A 311 10.13 -17.86 30.56
N CYS A 312 8.97 -18.26 30.06
CA CYS A 312 7.91 -18.86 30.89
C CYS A 312 8.33 -20.24 31.43
N GLU A 313 8.93 -21.08 30.58
CA GLU A 313 9.42 -22.42 30.97
C GLU A 313 10.52 -22.33 32.04
N THR A 314 11.50 -21.45 31.85
CA THR A 314 12.59 -21.23 32.83
C THR A 314 12.10 -20.68 34.17
N ALA A 315 11.01 -19.90 34.17
CA ALA A 315 10.39 -19.39 35.39
C ALA A 315 9.49 -20.43 36.09
N GLY A 316 9.45 -21.69 35.62
CA GLY A 316 8.69 -22.78 36.25
C GLY A 316 7.18 -22.68 36.04
N TRP A 317 6.73 -21.88 35.07
CA TRP A 317 5.32 -21.82 34.70
C TRP A 317 5.02 -23.06 33.87
N ASP A 318 4.21 -23.97 34.42
CA ASP A 318 3.62 -25.06 33.66
C ASP A 318 2.60 -24.45 32.70
N VAL A 319 3.04 -24.16 31.47
CA VAL A 319 2.19 -23.65 30.40
C VAL A 319 1.34 -24.83 29.91
N GLY A 320 0.39 -25.23 30.75
CA GLY A 320 -0.58 -26.27 30.47
C GLY A 320 -1.25 -26.00 29.12
N ASP A 321 -1.26 -27.03 28.27
CA ASP A 321 -1.62 -26.95 26.86
C ASP A 321 -0.70 -26.01 26.04
N HIS A 322 0.61 -26.32 26.07
CA HIS A 322 1.60 -25.85 25.10
C HIS A 322 1.08 -25.88 23.65
N LEU A 323 0.21 -26.83 23.32
CA LEU A 323 -0.38 -26.95 22.01
C LEU A 323 -1.46 -25.89 21.76
N GLY A 324 -2.33 -25.61 22.73
CA GLY A 324 -3.44 -24.65 22.58
C GLY A 324 -2.96 -23.20 22.50
N VAL A 325 -1.99 -22.79 23.31
CA VAL A 325 -1.40 -21.43 23.25
C VAL A 325 -0.57 -21.27 21.98
N ARG A 326 0.16 -22.32 21.58
CA ARG A 326 0.95 -22.30 20.34
C ARG A 326 0.07 -22.33 19.10
N ILE A 327 -1.03 -23.10 19.09
CA ILE A 327 -2.06 -23.08 18.06
C ILE A 327 -2.77 -21.73 18.04
N ALA A 328 -3.15 -21.15 19.18
CA ALA A 328 -3.79 -19.83 19.22
C ALA A 328 -2.85 -18.70 18.75
N LEU A 329 -1.57 -18.76 19.12
CA LEU A 329 -0.52 -17.87 18.59
C LEU A 329 -0.26 -18.13 17.10
N GLU A 330 -0.39 -19.37 16.62
CA GLU A 330 -0.25 -19.75 15.21
C GLU A 330 -1.49 -19.44 14.36
N GLU A 331 -2.70 -19.46 14.93
CA GLU A 331 -3.97 -19.08 14.31
C GLU A 331 -4.14 -17.56 14.30
N GLN A 332 -3.71 -16.87 15.36
CA GLN A 332 -3.71 -15.41 15.41
C GLN A 332 -2.44 -14.77 14.81
N ARG A 333 -1.52 -15.61 14.31
CA ARG A 333 -0.24 -15.29 13.65
C ARG A 333 -0.31 -14.25 12.54
N ASP A 334 -1.46 -14.15 11.88
CA ASP A 334 -1.68 -13.25 10.75
C ASP A 334 -2.46 -11.99 11.13
N ARG A 335 -2.97 -11.87 12.37
CA ARG A 335 -3.84 -10.76 12.80
C ARG A 335 -3.21 -9.74 13.75
N PHE A 336 -2.20 -10.11 14.53
CA PHE A 336 -1.59 -9.19 15.51
C PHE A 336 -0.05 -9.20 15.45
N VAL A 337 0.53 -8.02 15.20
CA VAL A 337 1.99 -7.77 15.25
C VAL A 337 2.49 -7.65 16.70
N SER A 338 1.58 -7.62 17.68
CA SER A 338 1.89 -7.69 19.11
C SER A 338 0.86 -8.56 19.81
N VAL A 339 1.23 -9.80 20.14
CA VAL A 339 0.46 -10.60 21.09
C VAL A 339 1.05 -10.32 22.47
N THR A 340 0.31 -9.57 23.29
CA THR A 340 0.56 -9.50 24.73
C THR A 340 -0.15 -10.72 25.32
N VAL A 341 0.60 -11.72 25.76
CA VAL A 341 0.02 -12.86 26.47
C VAL A 341 -0.51 -12.32 27.81
N PRO A 342 -1.82 -12.45 28.11
CA PRO A 342 -2.33 -12.05 29.41
C PRO A 342 -1.68 -12.94 30.48
N ILE A 343 -0.91 -12.33 31.37
CA ILE A 343 -0.36 -13.01 32.55
C ILE A 343 -1.55 -13.23 33.49
N TRP A 344 -1.94 -14.49 33.69
CA TRP A 344 -2.93 -14.83 34.69
C TRP A 344 -2.27 -14.67 36.07
N THR A 345 -2.70 -13.67 36.85
CA THR A 345 -2.23 -13.41 38.22
C THR A 345 -3.06 -14.12 39.28
N GLY A 346 -3.81 -15.14 38.90
CA GLY A 346 -4.64 -15.90 39.83
C GLY A 346 -3.78 -16.68 40.84
N PRO A 347 -4.27 -16.87 42.08
CA PRO A 347 -3.53 -17.60 43.10
C PRO A 347 -3.31 -19.05 42.65
N ILE A 348 -2.06 -19.49 42.68
CA ILE A 348 -1.66 -20.88 42.49
C ILE A 348 -2.36 -21.70 43.57
N ARG A 349 -3.42 -22.42 43.20
CA ARG A 349 -4.05 -23.41 44.06
C ARG A 349 -3.10 -24.60 44.18
N THR A 350 -2.25 -24.59 45.20
CA THR A 350 -1.52 -25.78 45.68
C THR A 350 -2.51 -26.74 46.35
N GLY A 351 -3.42 -27.31 45.56
CA GLY A 351 -4.33 -28.36 46.00
C GLY A 351 -3.56 -29.68 46.09
N GLY A 352 -2.92 -29.91 47.24
CA GLY A 352 -2.33 -31.20 47.58
C GLY A 352 -3.38 -32.31 47.52
N ARG A 353 -3.27 -33.19 46.52
CA ARG A 353 -3.98 -34.47 46.52
C ARG A 353 -3.27 -35.42 47.46
N SER A 354 -3.79 -35.56 48.67
CA SER A 354 -3.51 -36.68 49.55
C SER A 354 -4.10 -37.96 48.96
N LEU A 355 -3.23 -38.90 48.61
CA LEU A 355 -3.61 -40.28 48.27
C LEU A 355 -4.06 -41.02 49.53
N PRO A 356 -5.11 -41.86 49.47
CA PRO A 356 -5.52 -42.66 50.60
C PRO A 356 -4.54 -43.81 50.82
N ARG A 357 -4.00 -43.81 52.03
CA ARG A 357 -3.21 -44.85 52.67
C ARG A 357 -4.11 -46.06 52.94
N ASN A 358 -3.88 -47.18 52.26
CA ASN A 358 -4.36 -48.49 52.71
C ASN A 358 -3.17 -49.44 52.83
N GLY A 359 -3.01 -49.98 54.04
CA GLY A 359 -1.98 -50.93 54.38
C GLY A 359 -2.56 -52.28 54.80
N ARG A 360 -1.67 -53.27 54.67
CA ARG A 360 -1.63 -54.63 55.25
C ARG A 360 -2.32 -55.76 54.50
N GLY A 361 -1.52 -56.79 54.23
CA GLY A 361 -1.99 -58.16 54.04
C GLY A 361 -1.01 -59.04 53.25
N ARG A 362 0.07 -59.50 53.88
CA ARG A 362 1.06 -60.46 53.37
C ARG A 362 0.53 -61.89 53.44
N LYS A 363 0.64 -62.70 52.37
CA LYS A 363 1.07 -64.11 52.41
C LYS A 363 1.26 -64.70 51.01
N ASP A 364 2.34 -65.46 50.89
CA ASP A 364 2.88 -66.14 49.71
C ASP A 364 2.02 -67.32 49.22
N SER A 365 2.20 -67.70 47.93
CA SER A 365 2.42 -69.07 47.41
C SER A 365 1.87 -69.29 45.98
N ASP A 366 2.72 -69.97 45.20
CA ASP A 366 2.74 -70.33 43.77
C ASP A 366 1.49 -70.94 43.07
N ALA A 367 1.28 -70.52 41.80
CA ALA A 367 0.94 -71.25 40.54
C ALA A 367 -0.18 -72.34 40.46
N PRO A 368 -0.68 -72.80 39.27
CA PRO A 368 -0.83 -72.25 37.89
C PRO A 368 -2.31 -72.41 37.32
N PRO A 369 -2.64 -72.13 36.02
CA PRO A 369 -4.00 -71.95 35.44
C PRO A 369 -4.59 -73.28 34.86
N PRO A 370 -5.73 -73.43 34.09
CA PRO A 370 -6.45 -72.55 33.13
C PRO A 370 -8.01 -72.76 33.10
N PRO A 371 -8.77 -72.79 31.96
CA PRO A 371 -9.36 -71.68 31.19
C PRO A 371 -10.92 -71.80 31.01
N PRO A 372 -11.61 -71.40 29.89
CA PRO A 372 -12.70 -70.42 29.94
C PRO A 372 -14.10 -70.99 29.61
N ALA A 373 -15.14 -70.36 30.14
CA ALA A 373 -16.53 -70.66 29.76
C ALA A 373 -17.10 -69.53 28.89
N ALA A 374 -17.51 -69.91 27.69
CA ALA A 374 -18.45 -69.21 26.83
C ALA A 374 -19.84 -69.11 27.48
N SER A 375 -20.65 -68.17 26.99
CA SER A 375 -22.09 -68.32 26.66
C SER A 375 -22.87 -67.06 27.06
N LEU A 376 -23.46 -66.31 26.11
CA LEU A 376 -24.71 -66.56 25.36
C LEU A 376 -25.92 -65.89 26.03
N MET A 377 -26.77 -65.32 25.17
CA MET A 377 -28.22 -65.20 25.28
C MET A 377 -28.89 -63.83 25.49
N LEU A 378 -29.59 -63.45 24.41
CA LEU A 378 -31.05 -63.20 24.32
C LEU A 378 -31.62 -61.83 24.72
N ARG A 379 -32.03 -61.12 23.66
CA ARG A 379 -33.31 -60.39 23.52
C ARG A 379 -34.49 -61.36 23.72
N PRO A 380 -35.75 -60.96 24.08
CA PRO A 380 -36.47 -59.92 23.32
C PRO A 380 -37.61 -59.11 23.99
N ASN A 381 -38.05 -58.12 23.22
CA ASN A 381 -39.41 -57.60 23.02
C ASN A 381 -40.02 -56.46 23.87
N PRO A 382 -40.90 -55.64 23.24
CA PRO A 382 -41.20 -54.26 23.62
C PRO A 382 -42.59 -54.11 24.26
N PRO A 383 -42.91 -52.90 24.77
CA PRO A 383 -44.15 -52.27 24.28
C PRO A 383 -44.09 -50.73 24.15
N SER A 384 -44.70 -50.25 23.06
CA SER A 384 -45.67 -49.15 22.86
C SER A 384 -45.64 -47.84 23.71
N PRO A 385 -46.25 -46.75 23.20
CA PRO A 385 -45.75 -45.39 23.33
C PRO A 385 -46.29 -44.63 24.55
N ARG A 386 -45.44 -43.83 25.19
CA ARG A 386 -45.87 -42.76 26.10
C ARG A 386 -45.40 -41.40 25.57
N GLN A 387 -46.39 -40.56 25.28
CA GLN A 387 -46.22 -39.11 25.11
C GLN A 387 -45.52 -38.54 26.33
N GLY A 388 -44.37 -37.91 26.12
CA GLY A 388 -43.62 -37.18 27.13
C GLY A 388 -43.32 -35.77 26.62
N HIS A 389 -43.96 -34.78 27.24
CA HIS A 389 -43.62 -33.38 27.12
C HIS A 389 -42.12 -33.16 27.33
N LYS A 390 -41.39 -32.82 26.27
CA LYS A 390 -40.05 -32.23 26.38
C LYS A 390 -40.21 -30.72 26.59
N ARG A 391 -40.04 -30.28 27.85
CA ARG A 391 -39.57 -28.93 28.15
C ARG A 391 -38.25 -28.73 27.40
N LYS A 392 -38.23 -27.82 26.43
CA LYS A 392 -36.99 -27.31 25.85
C LYS A 392 -36.30 -26.49 26.93
N HIS A 393 -35.13 -26.97 27.33
CA HIS A 393 -34.15 -26.18 28.03
C HIS A 393 -33.56 -25.24 26.96
N ASP A 394 -33.90 -23.95 27.03
CA ASP A 394 -33.29 -22.92 26.18
C ASP A 394 -31.85 -22.71 26.66
N ASP A 395 -30.91 -23.41 26.02
CA ASP A 395 -29.51 -23.04 26.05
C ASP A 395 -29.37 -21.76 25.22
N GLY A 396 -29.11 -20.64 25.89
CA GLY A 396 -28.91 -19.30 25.31
C GLY A 396 -27.69 -19.18 24.41
N ARG A 397 -27.63 -19.96 23.34
CA ARG A 397 -26.69 -19.80 22.24
C ARG A 397 -27.39 -18.99 21.15
N MET A 398 -27.12 -17.68 21.12
CA MET A 398 -27.50 -16.85 19.98
C MET A 398 -26.82 -17.41 18.72
N ASP A 399 -27.64 -17.75 17.72
CA ASP A 399 -27.18 -18.15 16.41
C ASP A 399 -26.48 -16.95 15.73
N PHE A 400 -25.30 -17.16 15.17
CA PHE A 400 -24.50 -16.13 14.49
C PHE A 400 -25.29 -15.44 13.37
N VAL A 401 -26.24 -16.15 12.75
CA VAL A 401 -27.15 -15.59 11.74
C VAL A 401 -28.13 -14.58 12.35
N SER A 402 -28.59 -14.82 13.58
CA SER A 402 -29.46 -13.88 14.30
C SER A 402 -28.73 -12.60 14.72
N MET A 403 -27.43 -12.71 15.04
CA MET A 403 -26.57 -11.56 15.37
C MET A 403 -26.32 -10.68 14.13
N LEU A 404 -26.05 -11.30 12.97
CA LEU A 404 -25.86 -10.58 11.70
C LEU A 404 -27.14 -9.90 11.21
N ASN A 405 -28.31 -10.51 11.42
CA ASN A 405 -29.59 -9.89 11.06
C ASN A 405 -29.97 -8.75 12.02
N SER A 406 -29.63 -8.85 13.31
CA SER A 406 -29.78 -7.75 14.28
C SER A 406 -28.95 -6.52 13.87
N ASP A 407 -27.71 -6.72 13.43
CA ASP A 407 -26.83 -5.62 13.00
C ASP A 407 -27.28 -4.99 11.68
N ARG A 408 -27.87 -5.78 10.76
CA ARG A 408 -28.43 -5.26 9.51
C ARG A 408 -29.67 -4.41 9.75
N VAL A 409 -30.54 -4.82 10.67
CA VAL A 409 -31.74 -4.05 11.07
C VAL A 409 -31.35 -2.78 11.83
N ARG A 410 -30.31 -2.81 12.68
CA ARG A 410 -29.79 -1.60 13.33
C ARG A 410 -29.16 -0.62 12.36
N MET A 411 -28.47 -1.09 11.31
CA MET A 411 -27.92 -0.21 10.27
C MET A 411 -29.01 0.41 9.40
N ALA A 412 -30.09 -0.32 9.08
CA ALA A 412 -31.23 0.25 8.35
C ALA A 412 -31.92 1.36 9.15
N ASN A 413 -32.21 1.12 10.43
CA ASN A 413 -32.85 2.12 11.29
C ASN A 413 -31.96 3.35 11.52
N TRP A 414 -30.63 3.20 11.51
CA TRP A 414 -29.71 4.33 11.65
C TRP A 414 -29.63 5.20 10.39
N MET A 415 -29.88 4.64 9.21
CA MET A 415 -29.96 5.41 7.96
C MET A 415 -31.29 6.17 7.86
N ASP A 416 -32.39 5.60 8.33
CA ASP A 416 -33.70 6.27 8.36
C ASP A 416 -33.72 7.47 9.33
N ASP A 417 -33.01 7.39 10.46
CA ASP A 417 -32.89 8.49 11.45
C ASP A 417 -32.03 9.68 10.94
N GLU A 418 -31.03 9.43 10.08
CA GLU A 418 -30.24 10.50 9.42
C GLU A 418 -31.02 11.20 8.32
N GLU A 419 -31.89 10.49 7.59
CA GLU A 419 -32.73 11.08 6.53
C GLU A 419 -33.82 11.99 7.12
N ILE A 420 -34.38 11.63 8.29
CA ILE A 420 -35.37 12.48 8.99
C ILE A 420 -34.71 13.75 9.57
N SER A 421 -33.46 13.66 10.05
CA SER A 421 -32.74 14.80 10.63
C SER A 421 -32.26 15.84 9.59
N ALA A 422 -32.19 15.48 8.31
CA ALA A 422 -31.79 16.38 7.22
C ALA A 422 -32.92 17.33 6.76
N THR A 423 -34.17 17.09 7.17
CA THR A 423 -35.36 17.85 6.74
C THR A 423 -35.78 19.01 7.64
N LEU A 424 -35.11 19.23 8.78
CA LEU A 424 -35.43 20.29 9.74
C LEU A 424 -34.40 21.41 9.71
N VAL A 425 -34.34 22.13 8.58
CA VAL A 425 -33.69 23.44 8.51
C VAL A 425 -34.79 24.50 8.37
N PRO A 426 -34.95 25.43 9.34
CA PRO A 426 -35.92 26.50 9.19
C PRO A 426 -35.51 27.45 8.07
N PRO A 427 -36.47 28.03 7.32
CA PRO A 427 -36.15 28.96 6.23
C PRO A 427 -35.42 30.20 6.76
N ALA A 428 -34.37 30.60 6.03
CA ALA A 428 -33.58 31.78 6.34
C ALA A 428 -34.43 33.07 6.26
N PRO A 429 -34.18 34.07 7.13
CA PRO A 429 -34.91 35.34 7.08
C PRO A 429 -34.56 36.12 5.80
N ALA A 430 -35.58 36.72 5.19
CA ALA A 430 -35.47 37.55 4.01
C ALA A 430 -34.55 38.76 4.27
N TYR A 431 -33.45 38.83 3.54
CA TYR A 431 -32.57 40.01 3.51
C TYR A 431 -33.20 41.08 2.61
N THR A 432 -33.57 42.21 3.21
CA THR A 432 -33.90 43.44 2.50
C THR A 432 -32.62 44.11 2.00
N ASN A 433 -32.66 44.55 0.75
CA ASN A 433 -31.52 45.08 -0.01
C ASN A 433 -31.43 46.61 0.14
N PRO A 434 -30.35 47.19 0.70
CA PRO A 434 -30.11 48.63 0.64
C PRO A 434 -29.23 49.00 -0.55
N ARG A 435 -29.88 49.70 -1.51
CA ARG A 435 -29.38 50.70 -2.46
C ARG A 435 -27.85 50.82 -2.64
N ALA A 436 -27.38 50.53 -3.86
CA ALA A 436 -26.11 51.01 -4.38
C ALA A 436 -26.21 52.48 -4.85
N PRO A 437 -25.19 53.33 -4.63
CA PRO A 437 -25.09 54.65 -5.25
C PRO A 437 -24.43 54.56 -6.64
N PRO A 438 -24.70 55.54 -7.53
CA PRO A 438 -24.17 55.56 -8.89
C PRO A 438 -22.71 56.05 -8.90
N PHE A 439 -21.88 55.41 -9.73
CA PHE A 439 -20.55 55.90 -10.05
C PHE A 439 -20.62 56.83 -11.27
N SER A 440 -20.08 58.03 -11.08
CA SER A 440 -19.57 58.97 -12.09
C SER A 440 -18.20 58.55 -12.59
#